data_AF-A0A259LXR8-F1
#
_entry.id   AF-A0A259LXR8-F1
#
_cell.length_a   1.000
_cell.length_b   1.000
_cell.length_c   1.000
_cell.angle_alpha   90.00
_cell.angle_beta   90.00
_cell.angle_gamma   90.00
#
_symmetry.space_group_name_H-M   'P 1'
#
loop_
_entity.id
_entity.type
_entity.pdbx_description
1 polymer ?
#
loop_
_entity_poly.entity_id
_entity_poly.type
_entity_poly.pdbx_seq_one_letter_code
_entity_poly.pdbx_strand_id
1 'polypeptide(L)'
;RVVGVEPNGNLIIQGYQQSRVSNEVRYLTVSGVIRAQDVTRMNTVTYDKIADAKLAYVSNGDAASAADRKVGTKIIDKIIPF
;
A
#
# COMPACT_ATOMS: atom_id res chain seq x y z
N ARG A 1 4.43 14.34 -3.05
CA ARG A 1 5.14 15.55 -3.53
C ARG A 1 5.68 15.30 -4.93
N VAL A 2 5.87 16.35 -5.73
CA VAL A 2 6.56 16.27 -7.03
C VAL A 2 8.06 16.36 -6.77
N VAL A 3 8.83 15.45 -7.37
CA VAL A 3 10.30 15.38 -7.24
C VAL A 3 11.02 15.72 -8.55
N GLY A 4 10.29 15.77 -9.66
CA GLY A 4 10.84 16.14 -10.96
C GLY A 4 9.75 16.29 -12.02
N VAL A 5 10.15 16.82 -13.18
CA VAL A 5 9.29 16.98 -14.36
C VAL A 5 10.04 16.43 -15.57
N GLU A 6 9.39 15.54 -16.33
CA GLU A 6 9.92 14.99 -17.57
C GLU A 6 9.88 16.05 -18.70
N PRO A 7 10.69 15.90 -19.77
CA PRO A 7 10.68 16.84 -20.90
C PRO A 7 9.31 16.99 -21.60
N ASN A 8 8.46 15.97 -21.51
CA ASN A 8 7.09 15.96 -22.05
C ASN A 8 6.06 16.62 -21.11
N GLY A 9 6.47 17.08 -19.93
CA GLY A 9 5.59 17.71 -18.93
C GLY A 9 4.96 16.75 -17.92
N ASN A 10 5.29 15.46 -17.94
CA ASN A 10 4.85 14.53 -16.90
C ASN A 10 5.56 14.85 -15.57
N LEU A 11 4.89 14.56 -14.47
CA LEU A 11 5.36 14.81 -13.12
C LEU A 11 5.85 13.51 -12.49
N ILE A 12 7.09 13.52 -12.01
CA ILE A 12 7.63 12.44 -11.20
C ILE A 12 7.19 12.70 -9.77
N ILE A 13 6.44 11.77 -9.18
CA ILE A 13 5.90 11.89 -7.83
C ILE A 13 6.56 10.90 -6.88
N GLN A 14 6.71 11.36 -5.63
CA GLN A 14 7.10 10.51 -4.51
C GLN A 14 6.34 10.96 -3.26
N GLY A 15 5.85 9.99 -2.50
CA GLY A 15 5.15 10.20 -1.24
C GLY A 15 5.57 9.15 -0.22
N TYR A 16 5.57 9.56 1.05
CA TYR A 16 5.65 8.66 2.18
C TYR A 16 4.53 9.01 3.15
N GLN A 17 3.85 8.01 3.67
CA GLN A 17 2.84 8.15 4.70
C GLN A 17 3.20 7.21 5.84
N GLN A 18 3.34 7.80 7.03
CA GLN A 18 3.50 7.06 8.25
C GLN A 18 2.16 6.97 8.94
N SER A 19 1.69 5.76 9.22
CA SER A 19 0.50 5.52 10.03
C SER A 19 0.87 4.74 11.27
N ARG A 20 0.21 5.04 12.39
CA ARG A 20 0.38 4.32 13.65
C ARG A 20 -0.96 3.69 14.02
N VAL A 21 -0.99 2.38 14.18
CA VAL A 21 -2.19 1.65 14.60
C VAL A 21 -1.80 0.71 15.72
N SER A 22 -2.43 0.84 16.89
CA SER A 22 -2.26 -0.08 18.04
C SER A 22 -0.79 -0.38 18.36
N ASN A 23 0.04 0.67 18.50
CA ASN A 23 1.50 0.63 18.73
C ASN A 23 2.38 0.12 17.57
N GLU A 24 1.83 -0.28 16.43
CA GLU A 24 2.59 -0.62 15.23
C GLU A 24 2.81 0.62 14.36
N VAL A 25 4.04 0.85 13.91
CA VAL A 25 4.36 1.90 12.93
C VAL A 25 4.42 1.30 11.53
N ARG A 26 3.63 1.88 10.63
CA ARG A 26 3.49 1.47 9.23
C ARG A 26 3.98 2.58 8.33
N TYR A 27 4.82 2.22 7.37
CA TYR A 27 5.36 3.10 6.34
C TYR A 27 4.78 2.67 5.00
N LEU A 28 4.01 3.56 4.38
CA LEU A 28 3.57 3.44 3.00
C LEU A 28 4.42 4.38 2.16
N THR A 29 5.10 3.88 1.14
CA THR A 29 5.77 4.71 0.15
C THR A 29 5.14 4.52 -1.22
N VAL A 30 4.95 5.64 -1.92
CA VAL A 30 4.40 5.71 -3.27
C VAL A 30 5.42 6.44 -4.13
N SER A 31 5.73 5.90 -5.30
CA SER A 31 6.39 6.65 -6.36
C SER A 31 5.86 6.26 -7.73
N GLY A 32 6.06 7.14 -8.71
CA GLY A 32 5.66 6.90 -10.09
C GLY A 32 5.65 8.19 -10.90
N VAL A 33 5.09 8.10 -12.10
CA VAL A 33 4.97 9.22 -13.03
C VAL A 33 3.49 9.46 -13.32
N ILE A 34 3.06 10.72 -13.26
CA ILE A 34 1.67 11.12 -13.56
C ILE A 34 1.66 12.21 -14.61
N ARG A 35 0.58 12.31 -15.39
CA ARG A 35 0.34 13.48 -16.25
C ARG A 35 -0.30 14.58 -15.42
N ALA A 36 0.09 15.83 -15.63
CA ALA A 36 -0.49 16.97 -14.90
C ALA A 36 -2.03 17.05 -15.05
N GLN A 37 -2.56 16.69 -16.22
CA GLN A 37 -4.00 16.68 -16.52
C GLN A 37 -4.81 15.60 -15.75
N ASP A 38 -4.15 14.58 -15.21
CA ASP A 38 -4.80 13.52 -14.43
C ASP A 38 -5.07 13.97 -12.98
N VAL A 39 -4.50 15.10 -12.55
CA VAL A 39 -4.74 15.70 -11.24
C VAL A 39 -6.09 16.41 -11.24
N THR A 40 -7.01 15.90 -10.43
CA THR A 40 -8.33 16.52 -10.25
C THR A 40 -8.23 17.88 -9.57
N ARG A 41 -9.30 18.69 -9.64
CA ARG A 41 -9.42 19.97 -8.92
C ARG A 41 -9.30 19.84 -7.39
N MET A 42 -9.51 18.63 -6.88
CA MET A 42 -9.33 18.27 -5.46
C MET A 42 -7.92 17.75 -5.16
N ASN A 43 -6.95 17.99 -6.05
CA ASN A 43 -5.56 17.54 -5.92
C ASN A 43 -5.42 16.02 -5.70
N THR A 44 -6.26 15.24 -6.38
CA THR A 44 -6.32 13.78 -6.26
C THR A 44 -6.03 13.13 -7.62
N VAL A 45 -5.25 12.05 -7.59
CA VAL A 45 -4.94 11.20 -8.74
C VAL A 45 -5.25 9.75 -8.35
N THR A 46 -5.96 9.03 -9.21
CA THR A 46 -6.29 7.63 -9.00
C THR A 46 -5.12 6.73 -9.40
N TYR A 47 -4.98 5.57 -8.74
CA TYR A 47 -3.81 4.69 -8.91
C TYR A 47 -3.60 4.22 -10.36
N ASP A 48 -4.67 3.98 -11.11
CA ASP A 48 -4.66 3.60 -12.52
C ASP A 48 -4.00 4.63 -13.45
N LYS A 49 -3.87 5.88 -12.99
CA LYS A 49 -3.26 6.99 -13.74
C LYS A 49 -1.79 7.23 -13.38
N ILE A 50 -1.21 6.36 -12.55
CA ILE A 50 0.20 6.43 -12.16
C ILE A 50 0.98 5.40 -12.99
N ALA A 51 1.79 5.89 -13.92
CA ALA A 51 2.73 5.06 -14.67
C ALA A 51 3.90 4.65 -13.77
N ASP A 52 4.40 3.42 -13.97
CA ASP A 52 5.48 2.81 -13.18
C ASP A 52 5.29 2.93 -11.66
N ALA A 53 4.03 2.81 -11.21
CA ALA A 53 3.66 2.95 -9.82
C ALA A 53 4.38 1.92 -8.94
N LYS A 54 5.20 2.39 -8.02
CA LYS A 54 5.84 1.57 -6.98
C LYS A 54 5.19 1.87 -5.64
N LEU A 55 4.64 0.82 -5.04
CA LEU A 55 4.04 0.86 -3.71
C LEU A 55 4.82 -0.07 -2.80
N ALA A 56 5.37 0.45 -1.71
CA ALA A 56 5.93 -0.39 -0.66
C ALA A 56 5.21 -0.15 0.66
N TYR A 57 4.89 -1.25 1.33
CA TYR A 57 4.28 -1.26 2.65
C TYR A 57 5.22 -1.99 3.60
N VAL A 58 5.76 -1.25 4.57
CA VAL A 58 6.69 -1.78 5.56
C VAL A 58 6.10 -1.53 6.94
N SER A 59 5.97 -2.57 7.77
CA SER A 59 5.56 -2.41 9.16
C SER A 59 6.66 -2.87 10.11
N ASN A 60 6.84 -2.12 11.19
CA ASN A 60 7.70 -2.49 12.31
C ASN A 60 6.79 -2.86 13.49
N GLY A 61 6.53 -4.15 13.66
CA GLY A 61 5.70 -4.75 14.72
C GLY A 61 5.46 -6.23 14.43
N ASP A 62 5.13 -7.02 15.46
CA ASP A 62 5.02 -8.49 15.48
C ASP A 62 4.11 -9.10 14.39
N ALA A 63 4.55 -9.08 13.13
CA ALA A 63 3.85 -9.58 11.96
C ALA A 63 3.96 -11.12 11.82
N ALA A 64 4.14 -11.85 12.92
CA ALA A 64 4.28 -13.32 12.91
C ALA A 64 3.14 -14.06 13.62
N SER A 65 2.41 -13.45 14.55
CA SER A 65 1.47 -14.19 15.42
C SER A 65 0.09 -14.47 14.82
N ALA A 66 -0.24 -13.93 13.64
CA ALA A 66 -1.49 -14.24 12.94
C ALA A 66 -1.36 -15.33 11.86
N ALA A 67 -0.16 -15.65 11.40
CA ALA A 67 0.07 -16.75 10.45
C ALA A 67 -0.26 -18.13 11.07
N ASP A 68 -0.20 -18.23 12.41
CA ASP A 68 -0.55 -19.45 13.16
C ASP A 68 -2.05 -19.66 13.35
N ARG A 69 -2.92 -18.72 12.94
CA ARG A 69 -4.38 -18.97 12.96
C ARG A 69 -4.87 -19.93 11.87
N LYS A 70 -3.96 -20.60 11.15
CA LYS A 70 -4.26 -21.84 10.40
C LYS A 70 -4.48 -23.07 11.30
N VAL A 71 -4.30 -22.98 12.62
CA VAL A 71 -4.56 -24.10 13.55
C VAL A 71 -6.06 -24.26 13.89
N GLY A 72 -6.91 -23.28 13.58
CA GLY A 72 -8.35 -23.33 13.91
C GLY A 72 -9.22 -24.24 13.03
N THR A 73 -8.74 -24.61 11.83
CA THR A 73 -9.56 -25.35 10.84
C THR A 73 -9.33 -26.87 10.85
N LYS A 74 -8.41 -27.39 11.68
CA LYS A 74 -8.14 -28.85 11.73
C LYS A 74 -8.87 -29.63 12.82
N ILE A 75 -9.58 -28.97 13.75
CA ILE A 75 -10.28 -29.68 14.84
C ILE A 75 -11.75 -29.97 14.51
N ILE A 76 -12.39 -29.16 13.66
CA ILE A 76 -13.83 -29.31 13.38
C ILE A 76 -14.11 -30.52 12.46
N ASP A 77 -13.21 -30.87 11.54
CA ASP A 77 -13.40 -32.01 10.61
C ASP A 77 -13.20 -33.40 11.25
N LYS A 78 -12.86 -33.50 12.55
CA LYS A 78 -12.62 -34.80 13.22
C LYS A 78 -13.80 -35.30 14.07
N ILE A 79 -14.86 -34.51 14.27
CA ILE A 79 -15.90 -34.82 15.27
C ILE A 79 -17.27 -35.17 14.67
N ILE A 80 -17.50 -35.04 13.35
CA ILE A 80 -18.75 -35.51 12.74
C ILE A 80 -18.48 -36.43 11.54
N PRO A 81 -18.30 -37.74 11.78
CA PRO A 81 -18.35 -38.74 10.73
C PRO A 81 -19.67 -39.53 10.80
N PHE A 82 -20.81 -38.89 10.51
CA PHE A 82 -22.05 -39.49 9.97
C PHE A 82 -23.02 -38.40 9.50
#